data_AF-A0A482VMR2-F1
#
_entry.id   AF-A0A482VMR2-F1
#
_cell.length_a   1.000
_cell.length_b   1.000
_cell.length_c   1.000
_cell.angle_alpha   90.00
_cell.angle_beta   90.00
_cell.angle_gamma   90.00
#
_symmetry.space_group_name_H-M   'P 1'
#
loop_
_entity.id
_entity.type
_entity.pdbx_description
1 polymer ?
#
loop_
_entity_poly.entity_id
_entity_poly.type
_entity_poly.pdbx_seq_one_letter_code
_entity_poly.pdbx_strand_id
1 'polypeptide(L)'
;HRLISGTAAVLKIDGRVFPGERRALLLQKLYDEAADEIMRERNEPPPTEEYCTEYDGNYNRTEITKSEKEEETTRELSEKYPLYASPVTSYWSFKVDQNQRGSICIPGLTTAVDLKNPFKRYSGFTKPISEVLDESSQ
;
A
#
# COMPACT_ATOMS: atom_id res chain seq x y z
N HIS A 1 71.84 -35.14 -6.62
CA HIS A 1 71.20 -36.24 -7.37
C HIS A 1 71.08 -37.48 -6.49
N ARG A 2 69.92 -37.73 -5.88
CA ARG A 2 69.56 -39.06 -5.33
C ARG A 2 68.16 -39.39 -5.84
N LEU A 3 68.10 -40.37 -6.73
CA LEU A 3 66.88 -40.93 -7.29
C LEU A 3 66.20 -41.78 -6.20
N ILE A 4 64.98 -41.42 -5.81
CA ILE A 4 64.14 -42.28 -4.98
C ILE A 4 63.10 -42.88 -5.93
N SER A 5 63.44 -44.02 -6.54
CA SER A 5 62.48 -44.85 -7.27
C SER A 5 61.71 -45.71 -6.25
N GLY A 6 60.65 -45.14 -5.69
CA GLY A 6 59.70 -45.87 -4.85
C GLY A 6 58.50 -46.31 -5.67
N THR A 7 58.59 -47.45 -6.37
CA THR A 7 57.42 -48.11 -6.95
C THR A 7 56.57 -48.69 -5.81
N ALA A 8 55.52 -47.97 -5.44
CA ALA A 8 54.52 -48.46 -4.49
C ALA A 8 53.79 -49.67 -5.11
N ALA A 9 54.05 -50.86 -4.56
CA ALA A 9 53.38 -52.08 -4.96
C ALA A 9 51.89 -52.00 -4.61
N VAL A 10 51.05 -52.02 -5.64
CA VAL A 10 49.59 -52.15 -5.50
C VAL A 10 49.30 -53.61 -5.14
N LEU A 11 48.85 -53.86 -3.91
CA LEU A 11 48.40 -55.19 -3.47
C LEU A 11 47.14 -55.57 -4.26
N LYS A 12 47.29 -56.47 -5.24
CA LYS A 12 46.19 -57.11 -5.96
C LYS A 12 45.98 -58.49 -5.36
N ILE A 13 44.86 -58.69 -4.69
CA ILE A 13 44.36 -60.00 -4.26
C ILE A 13 43.07 -60.22 -5.07
N ASP A 14 43.01 -61.29 -5.86
CA ASP A 14 41.84 -61.73 -6.65
C ASP A 14 41.28 -60.72 -7.67
N GLY A 15 42.15 -59.97 -8.35
CA GLY A 15 41.74 -59.03 -9.40
C GLY A 15 41.07 -57.75 -8.88
N ARG A 16 40.90 -57.61 -7.57
CA ARG A 16 40.40 -56.38 -6.93
C ARG A 16 41.58 -55.49 -6.56
N VAL A 17 41.56 -54.26 -7.07
CA VAL A 17 42.50 -53.22 -6.66
C VAL A 17 42.02 -52.69 -5.32
N PHE A 18 42.69 -53.06 -4.24
CA PHE A 18 42.38 -52.50 -2.93
C PHE A 18 42.95 -51.08 -2.87
N PRO A 19 42.10 -50.03 -2.79
CA PRO A 19 42.60 -48.69 -2.53
C PRO A 19 43.28 -48.69 -1.15
N GLY A 20 44.45 -48.06 -1.05
CA GLY A 20 45.08 -47.84 0.26
C GLY A 20 44.12 -47.10 1.20
N GLU A 21 44.30 -47.26 2.51
CA GLU A 21 43.38 -46.76 3.56
C GLU A 21 42.98 -45.29 3.37
N ARG A 22 43.96 -44.41 3.10
CA ARG A 22 43.72 -42.99 2.78
C ARG A 22 42.81 -42.80 1.57
N ARG A 23 43.01 -43.59 0.51
CA ARG A 23 42.21 -43.52 -0.71
C ARG A 23 40.79 -44.03 -0.45
N ALA A 24 40.63 -45.06 0.37
CA ALA A 24 39.30 -45.55 0.75
C ALA A 24 38.50 -44.48 1.50
N LEU A 25 39.11 -43.81 2.48
CA LEU A 25 38.46 -42.71 3.24
C LEU A 25 38.06 -41.52 2.36
N LEU A 26 38.94 -41.09 1.46
CA LEU A 26 38.64 -40.00 0.52
C LEU A 26 37.50 -40.36 -0.42
N LEU A 27 37.49 -41.60 -0.89
CA LEU A 27 36.50 -42.08 -1.86
C LEU A 27 35.14 -42.27 -1.20
N GLN A 28 35.10 -42.69 0.07
CA GLN A 28 33.88 -42.67 0.88
C GLN A 28 33.34 -41.25 1.04
N LYS A 29 34.18 -40.28 1.43
CA LYS A 29 33.75 -38.88 1.60
C LYS A 29 33.18 -38.28 0.32
N LEU A 30 33.82 -38.55 -0.82
CA LEU A 30 33.31 -38.11 -2.12
C LEU A 30 31.94 -38.69 -2.46
N TYR A 31 31.68 -39.95 -2.11
CA TYR A 31 30.37 -40.55 -2.31
C TYR A 31 29.31 -39.98 -1.38
N ASP A 32 29.65 -39.73 -0.12
CA ASP A 32 28.75 -39.10 0.84
C ASP A 32 28.35 -37.69 0.36
N GLU A 33 29.33 -36.87 -0.02
CA GLU A 33 29.10 -35.51 -0.55
C GLU A 33 28.26 -35.53 -1.84
N ALA A 34 28.54 -36.45 -2.76
CA ALA A 34 27.77 -36.59 -3.99
C ALA A 34 26.32 -37.01 -3.73
N ALA A 35 26.09 -37.90 -2.76
CA ALA A 35 24.74 -38.30 -2.36
C ALA A 35 23.96 -37.12 -1.76
N ASP A 36 24.60 -36.31 -0.91
CA ASP A 36 24.00 -35.13 -0.31
C ASP A 36 23.66 -34.05 -1.34
N GLU A 37 24.50 -33.85 -2.37
CA GLU A 37 24.22 -32.92 -3.47
C GLU A 37 23.01 -33.37 -4.29
N ILE A 38 22.94 -34.66 -4.67
CA ILE A 38 21.81 -35.23 -5.41
C ILE A 38 20.51 -35.09 -4.62
N MET A 39 20.56 -35.31 -3.31
CA MET A 39 19.40 -35.13 -2.44
C MET A 39 18.97 -33.67 -2.32
N ARG A 40 19.92 -32.72 -2.29
CA ARG A 40 19.61 -31.28 -2.30
C ARG A 40 18.99 -30.83 -3.62
N GLU A 41 19.51 -31.29 -4.76
CA GLU A 41 18.94 -30.97 -6.08
C GLU A 41 17.54 -31.56 -6.28
N ARG A 42 17.27 -32.74 -5.70
CA ARG A 42 15.96 -33.38 -5.78
C ARG A 42 14.89 -32.64 -4.98
N ASN A 43 15.28 -31.94 -3.92
CA ASN A 43 14.37 -31.16 -3.11
C ASN A 43 14.14 -29.80 -3.78
N GLU A 44 12.87 -29.41 -3.94
CA GLU A 44 12.54 -28.08 -4.44
C GLU A 44 13.13 -27.03 -3.48
N PRO A 45 13.81 -25.98 -3.99
CA PRO A 45 14.38 -24.97 -3.13
C PRO A 45 13.28 -24.39 -2.24
N PRO A 46 13.58 -24.09 -0.96
CA PRO A 46 12.61 -23.43 -0.09
C PRO A 46 12.16 -22.12 -0.74
N PRO A 47 10.88 -21.75 -0.59
CA PRO A 47 10.37 -20.51 -1.16
C PRO A 47 11.23 -19.35 -0.67
N THR A 48 11.85 -18.62 -1.60
CA THR A 48 12.61 -17.42 -1.29
C THR A 48 11.63 -16.32 -0.91
N GLU A 49 11.63 -15.95 0.36
CA GLU A 49 10.94 -14.75 0.82
C GLU A 49 11.63 -13.51 0.23
N GLU A 50 10.84 -12.61 -0.32
CA GLU A 50 11.35 -11.33 -0.80
C GLU A 50 11.90 -10.54 0.40
N TYR A 51 13.14 -10.06 0.27
CA TYR A 51 13.79 -9.32 1.33
C TYR A 51 13.12 -7.94 1.45
N CYS A 52 12.23 -7.78 2.44
CA CYS A 52 11.58 -6.51 2.70
C CYS A 52 12.42 -5.70 3.68
N THR A 53 12.90 -4.53 3.25
CA THR A 53 13.57 -3.58 4.16
C THR A 53 12.52 -2.80 4.96
N GLU A 54 12.90 -2.29 6.14
CA GLU A 54 12.05 -1.36 6.90
C GLU A 54 11.66 -0.14 6.06
N TYR A 55 12.51 0.24 5.10
CA TYR A 55 12.25 1.33 4.18
C TYR A 55 11.14 0.96 3.18
N ASP A 56 11.20 -0.23 2.58
CA ASP A 56 10.22 -0.67 1.59
C ASP A 56 8.82 -0.83 2.19
N GLY A 57 8.71 -1.41 3.38
CA GLY A 57 7.42 -1.60 4.05
C GLY A 57 6.76 -0.29 4.51
N ASN A 58 7.56 0.71 4.91
CA ASN A 58 7.03 1.93 5.51
C ASN A 58 6.87 3.09 4.54
N TYR A 59 7.72 3.19 3.52
CA TYR A 59 7.82 4.40 2.68
C TYR A 59 7.52 4.14 1.20
N ASN A 60 7.61 2.90 0.71
CA ASN A 60 7.27 2.54 -0.67
C ASN A 60 5.77 2.21 -0.83
N ARG A 61 4.88 3.10 -0.36
CA ARG A 61 3.46 3.03 -0.73
C ARG A 61 3.26 3.66 -2.11
N THR A 62 3.23 2.81 -3.14
CA THR A 62 2.99 3.19 -4.54
C THR A 62 1.54 3.61 -4.80
N GLU A 63 0.60 3.16 -3.97
CA GLU A 63 -0.82 3.41 -4.16
C GLU A 63 -1.35 4.42 -3.15
N ILE A 64 -1.25 5.70 -3.50
CA ILE A 64 -2.12 6.71 -2.91
C ILE A 64 -3.49 6.51 -3.56
N THR A 65 -4.33 5.68 -2.95
CA THR A 65 -5.74 5.58 -3.32
C THR A 65 -6.41 6.92 -3.01
N LYS A 66 -6.38 7.83 -3.99
CA LYS A 66 -7.19 9.05 -3.93
C LYS A 66 -8.65 8.61 -4.04
N SER A 67 -9.48 9.13 -3.14
CA SER A 67 -10.92 8.85 -3.14
C SER A 67 -11.54 9.30 -4.46
N GLU A 68 -11.86 8.35 -5.34
CA GLU A 68 -12.37 8.57 -6.71
C GLU A 68 -13.66 9.43 -6.77
N LYS A 69 -14.40 9.53 -5.66
CA LYS A 69 -15.75 10.12 -5.66
C LYS A 69 -15.84 11.65 -5.73
N GLU A 70 -14.76 12.39 -5.50
CA GLU A 70 -14.81 13.86 -5.46
C GLU A 70 -14.16 14.54 -6.68
N GLU A 71 -13.33 13.82 -7.46
CA GLU A 71 -12.47 14.44 -8.47
C GLU A 71 -13.12 14.59 -9.85
N GLU A 72 -14.01 13.70 -10.28
CA GLU A 72 -14.37 13.61 -11.71
C GLU A 72 -15.36 14.67 -12.19
N THR A 73 -16.26 15.16 -11.34
CA THR A 73 -17.23 16.21 -11.74
C THR A 73 -16.73 17.63 -11.48
N THR A 74 -15.64 17.78 -10.72
CA THR A 74 -15.08 19.07 -10.30
C THR A 74 -13.85 19.49 -11.09
N ARG A 75 -13.15 18.55 -11.74
CA ARG A 75 -11.84 18.83 -12.34
C ARG A 75 -11.88 19.81 -13.50
N GLU A 76 -12.70 19.56 -14.53
CA GLU A 76 -12.80 20.46 -15.70
C GLU A 76 -13.26 21.87 -15.33
N LEU A 77 -14.20 21.97 -14.38
CA LEU A 77 -14.71 23.25 -13.91
C LEU A 77 -13.70 23.96 -13.00
N SER A 78 -12.94 23.23 -12.18
CA SER A 78 -11.86 23.77 -11.34
C SER A 78 -10.67 24.27 -12.13
N GLU A 79 -10.32 23.60 -13.23
CA GLU A 79 -9.24 24.01 -14.12
C GLU A 79 -9.63 25.29 -14.89
N LYS A 80 -10.90 25.41 -15.30
CA LYS A 80 -11.41 26.58 -16.02
C LYS A 80 -11.77 27.77 -15.12
N TYR A 81 -12.30 27.49 -13.94
CA TYR A 81 -12.85 28.47 -13.00
C TYR A 81 -12.48 28.11 -11.54
N PRO A 82 -11.20 28.22 -11.16
CA PRO A 82 -10.71 27.73 -9.87
C PRO A 82 -11.39 28.39 -8.66
N LEU A 83 -11.82 29.65 -8.82
CA LEU A 83 -12.51 30.40 -7.77
C LEU A 83 -14.00 30.06 -7.62
N TYR A 84 -14.60 29.39 -8.60
CA TYR A 84 -16.03 29.08 -8.63
C TYR A 84 -16.34 27.59 -8.48
N ALA A 85 -15.30 26.74 -8.47
CA ALA A 85 -15.45 25.29 -8.38
C ALA A 85 -15.74 24.79 -6.96
N SER A 86 -15.42 25.58 -5.93
CA SER A 86 -15.68 25.24 -4.54
C SER A 86 -16.49 26.33 -3.83
N PRO A 87 -17.32 25.97 -2.83
CA PRO A 87 -17.96 26.95 -1.99
C PRO A 87 -16.90 27.79 -1.25
N VAL A 88 -17.20 29.08 -1.06
CA VAL A 88 -16.27 30.03 -0.43
C VAL A 88 -15.92 29.58 0.99
N THR A 89 -14.63 29.35 1.23
CA THR A 89 -14.10 29.08 2.57
C THR A 89 -13.93 30.40 3.32
N SER A 90 -14.74 30.61 4.36
CA SER A 90 -14.69 31.78 5.23
C SER A 90 -14.86 31.34 6.68
N TYR A 91 -14.56 32.24 7.62
CA TYR A 91 -14.78 31.98 9.05
C TYR A 91 -16.22 31.51 9.33
N TRP A 92 -17.21 32.15 8.68
CA TRP A 92 -18.61 31.82 8.88
C TRP A 92 -19.03 30.50 8.22
N SER A 93 -18.52 30.19 7.03
CA SER A 93 -18.82 28.89 6.39
C SER A 93 -18.25 27.73 7.21
N PHE A 94 -17.05 27.89 7.77
CA PHE A 94 -16.47 26.91 8.68
C PHE A 94 -17.32 26.68 9.94
N LYS A 95 -17.89 27.76 10.51
CA LYS A 95 -18.80 27.64 11.67
C LYS A 95 -20.13 26.98 11.32
N VAL A 96 -20.62 27.14 10.09
CA VAL A 96 -21.80 26.42 9.59
C VAL A 96 -21.49 24.92 9.48
N ASP A 97 -20.35 24.57 8.89
CA ASP A 97 -19.97 23.18 8.62
C ASP A 97 -19.70 22.36 9.90
N GLN A 98 -19.08 22.96 10.90
CA GLN A 98 -18.84 22.30 12.19
C GLN A 98 -20.15 21.93 12.93
N ASN A 99 -21.24 22.65 12.66
CA ASN A 99 -22.48 22.57 13.43
C ASN A 99 -23.63 21.89 12.66
N GLN A 100 -23.33 21.17 11.56
CA GLN A 100 -24.31 20.49 10.69
C GLN A 100 -25.23 19.48 11.42
N ARG A 101 -24.98 19.16 12.70
CA ARG A 101 -25.89 18.37 13.57
C ARG A 101 -26.92 19.25 14.30
N GLY A 102 -27.73 19.98 13.53
CA GLY A 102 -29.05 20.44 13.99
C GLY A 102 -29.13 21.66 14.91
N SER A 103 -28.02 22.37 15.18
CA SER A 103 -28.09 23.64 15.91
C SER A 103 -26.96 24.59 15.51
N ILE A 104 -27.09 25.19 14.33
CA ILE A 104 -26.27 26.34 13.95
C ILE A 104 -26.84 27.56 14.67
N CYS A 105 -26.24 27.95 15.79
CA CYS A 105 -26.54 29.21 16.48
C CYS A 105 -25.47 30.25 16.14
N ILE A 106 -25.45 30.73 14.90
CA ILE A 106 -24.65 31.91 14.54
C ILE A 106 -25.45 33.15 14.97
N PRO A 107 -24.89 34.04 15.80
CA PRO A 107 -25.61 35.23 16.25
C PRO A 107 -26.00 36.10 15.05
N GLY A 108 -27.28 36.46 14.97
CA GLY A 108 -27.82 37.30 13.89
C GLY A 108 -28.12 36.57 12.57
N LEU A 109 -27.90 35.26 12.48
CA LEU A 109 -28.27 34.48 11.30
C LEU A 109 -29.69 33.92 11.44
N THR A 110 -30.53 34.13 10.43
CA THR A 110 -31.85 33.50 10.33
C THR A 110 -31.71 32.01 10.06
N THR A 111 -32.61 31.18 10.58
CA THR A 111 -32.62 29.74 10.29
C THR A 111 -32.74 29.50 8.79
N ALA A 112 -31.69 28.94 8.18
CA ALA A 112 -31.68 28.64 6.76
C ALA A 112 -32.49 27.36 6.49
N VAL A 113 -33.44 27.43 5.56
CA VAL A 113 -34.21 26.26 5.08
C VAL A 113 -33.38 25.45 4.06
N ASP A 114 -32.48 26.11 3.34
CA ASP A 114 -31.61 25.52 2.32
C ASP A 114 -30.17 25.39 2.84
N LEU A 115 -29.74 24.16 3.10
CA LEU A 115 -28.39 23.83 3.56
C LEU A 115 -27.31 24.14 2.50
N LYS A 116 -27.68 24.24 1.21
CA LYS A 116 -26.74 24.60 0.14
C LYS A 116 -26.39 26.09 0.15
N ASN A 117 -27.27 26.94 0.70
CA ASN A 117 -27.10 28.39 0.75
C ASN A 117 -27.36 28.92 2.17
N PRO A 118 -26.45 28.66 3.13
CA PRO A 118 -26.69 28.96 4.55
C PRO A 118 -26.83 30.45 4.86
N PHE A 119 -26.31 31.33 4.00
CA PHE A 119 -26.40 32.80 4.16
C PHE A 119 -27.55 33.43 3.36
N LYS A 120 -28.44 32.62 2.78
CA LYS A 120 -29.61 33.15 2.08
C LYS A 120 -30.52 33.85 3.09
N ARG A 121 -30.84 35.13 2.82
CA ARG A 121 -31.77 35.90 3.67
C ARG A 121 -33.13 35.22 3.68
N TYR A 122 -33.61 34.90 4.87
CA TYR A 122 -34.98 34.44 5.08
C TYR A 122 -35.84 35.60 5.59
N SER A 123 -36.76 36.08 4.75
CA SER A 123 -37.65 37.20 5.07
C SER A 123 -39.04 36.74 5.55
N GLY A 124 -39.25 35.44 5.79
CA GLY A 124 -40.60 34.92 6.08
C GLY A 124 -41.29 35.61 7.26
N PHE A 125 -40.52 35.98 8.30
CA PHE A 125 -41.04 36.72 9.45
C PHE A 125 -41.28 38.22 9.18
N THR A 126 -40.44 38.84 8.36
CA THR A 126 -40.47 40.29 8.08
C THR A 126 -41.32 40.66 6.87
N LYS A 127 -41.73 39.68 6.04
CA LYS A 127 -42.62 39.91 4.90
C LYS A 127 -43.98 40.42 5.40
N PRO A 128 -44.57 41.45 4.75
CA PRO A 128 -45.91 41.91 5.11
C PRO A 128 -46.94 40.80 4.84
N ILE A 129 -47.97 40.73 5.68
CA ILE A 129 -48.99 39.67 5.66
C ILE A 129 -49.66 39.53 4.27
N SER A 130 -49.78 40.63 3.53
CA SER A 130 -50.33 40.64 2.17
C SER A 130 -49.56 39.78 1.18
N GLU A 131 -48.24 39.62 1.35
CA GLU A 131 -47.38 38.85 0.44
C GLU A 131 -47.29 37.37 0.84
N VAL A 132 -47.57 37.02 2.11
CA VAL A 132 -47.45 35.65 2.62
C VAL A 132 -48.62 34.77 2.19
N LEU A 133 -49.81 35.36 2.04
CA LEU A 133 -51.05 34.62 1.69
C LEU A 133 -51.09 34.17 0.22
N ASP A 134 -50.41 34.88 -0.68
CA ASP A 134 -50.38 34.54 -2.12
C ASP A 134 -49.48 33.33 -2.43
N GLU A 135 -48.43 33.07 -1.64
CA GLU A 135 -47.51 31.95 -1.90
C GLU A 135 -48.04 30.59 -1.41
N SER A 136 -49.01 30.54 -0.50
CA SER A 136 -49.58 29.27 0.03
C SER A 136 -50.68 28.66 -0.84
N SER A 137 -51.00 29.27 -1.98
CA SER A 137 -52.14 28.92 -2.84
C SER A 137 -51.75 28.24 -4.16
N GLN A 138 -50.49 27.78 -4.30
CA GLN A 138 -49.97 27.05 -5.47
C GLN A 138 -49.39 25.69 -5.08
#